data_AF-A0A5K1DAC5-F1
#
_entry.id   AF-A0A5K1DAC5-F1
#
_cell.length_a   1.000
_cell.length_b   1.000
_cell.length_c   1.000
_cell.angle_alpha   90.00
_cell.angle_beta   90.00
_cell.angle_gamma   90.00
#
_symmetry.space_group_name_H-M   'P 1'
#
loop_
_entity.id
_entity.type
_entity.pdbx_description
1 polymer ?
#
loop_
_entity_poly.entity_id
_entity_poly.type
_entity_poly.pdbx_seq_one_letter_code
_entity_poly.pdbx_strand_id
1 'polypeptide(L)' 'GISSKSGFCATCHADFTNCPGHFGYLKLVLPVFHIGYFKDIQTILQCICK' A
#
# COMPACT_ATOMS: atom_id res chain seq x y z
N GLY A 1 9.90 -7.63 4.93
CA GLY A 1 9.81 -8.44 6.17
C GLY A 1 10.51 -9.76 5.96
N ILE A 2 10.46 -10.66 6.95
CA ILE A 2 11.00 -12.03 6.84
C ILE A 2 9.95 -13.05 7.23
N SER A 3 9.94 -14.20 6.54
CA SER A 3 9.01 -15.30 6.78
C SER A 3 9.71 -16.59 7.22
N SER A 4 11.05 -16.58 7.27
CA SER A 4 11.87 -17.70 7.71
C SER A 4 12.28 -17.51 9.18
N LYS A 5 12.33 -18.60 9.96
CA LYS A 5 12.78 -18.56 11.36
C LYS A 5 14.26 -18.22 11.53
N SER A 6 15.07 -18.46 10.51
CA SER A 6 16.49 -18.14 10.47
C SER A 6 16.75 -17.01 9.47
N GLY A 7 17.44 -15.96 9.93
CA GLY A 7 17.81 -14.80 9.13
C GLY A 7 17.31 -13.47 9.70
N PHE A 8 17.96 -12.39 9.30
CA PHE A 8 17.64 -11.02 9.72
C PHE A 8 16.90 -10.29 8.61
N CYS A 9 15.98 -9.38 8.97
CA CYS A 9 15.29 -8.57 7.99
C CYS A 9 16.22 -7.53 7.33
N ALA A 10 16.24 -7.47 6.00
CA ALA A 10 17.09 -6.50 5.28
C ALA A 10 16.72 -5.02 5.53
N THR A 11 15.49 -4.72 5.98
CA THR A 11 15.04 -3.33 6.18
C THR A 11 15.25 -2.86 7.62
N CYS A 12 14.89 -3.69 8.62
CA CYS A 12 14.97 -3.32 10.04
C CYS A 12 16.04 -4.10 10.83
N HIS A 13 16.71 -5.08 10.22
CA HIS A 13 17.75 -5.92 10.83
C HIS A 13 17.29 -6.72 12.06
N ALA A 14 15.99 -6.77 12.33
CA ALA A 14 15.41 -7.57 13.40
C ALA A 14 15.21 -9.03 12.97
N ASP A 15 15.21 -9.93 13.97
CA ASP A 15 14.82 -11.33 13.83
C ASP A 15 13.32 -11.49 13.54
N PHE A 16 12.92 -12.72 13.16
CA PHE A 16 11.55 -13.04 12.74
C PHE A 16 10.49 -12.60 13.76
N THR A 17 10.76 -12.80 15.06
CA THR A 17 9.86 -12.44 16.16
C THR A 17 9.69 -10.93 16.32
N ASN A 18 10.73 -10.15 16.00
CA ASN A 18 10.78 -8.71 16.23
C ASN A 18 10.55 -7.88 14.96
N CYS A 19 10.33 -8.53 13.82
CA CYS A 19 10.07 -7.87 12.54
C CYS A 19 8.54 -7.68 12.34
N PRO A 20 7.98 -6.46 12.47
CA PRO A 20 6.54 -6.21 12.35
C PRO A 20 5.98 -6.34 10.93
N GLY A 21 6.85 -6.57 9.94
CA GLY A 21 6.51 -6.49 8.52
C GLY A 21 6.81 -5.11 7.94
N HIS A 22 6.99 -5.06 6.61
CA HIS A 22 7.32 -3.82 5.90
C HIS A 22 6.44 -3.71 4.67
N PHE A 23 5.86 -2.53 4.47
CA PHE A 23 5.06 -2.25 3.29
C PHE A 23 5.95 -2.25 2.05
N GLY A 24 5.47 -2.93 1.01
CA GLY A 24 5.93 -2.73 -0.36
C GLY A 24 4.90 -1.89 -1.11
N TYR A 25 5.31 -1.39 -2.27
CA TYR A 25 4.39 -0.77 -3.21
C TYR A 25 4.66 -1.33 -4.62
N LEU A 26 3.62 -1.32 -5.43
CA LEU A 26 3.70 -1.63 -6.85
C LEU A 26 3.35 -0.37 -7.64
N LYS A 27 4.24 0.02 -8.55
CA LYS A 27 3.97 1.14 -9.46
C LYS A 27 3.06 0.66 -10.59
N LEU A 28 1.83 1.14 -10.61
CA LEU A 28 0.90 0.88 -11.70
C LEU A 28 1.29 1.69 -12.94
N VAL A 29 1.08 1.12 -14.13
CA VAL A 29 1.38 1.78 -15.41
C VAL A 29 0.41 2.93 -15.69
N LEU A 30 -0.82 2.82 -15.16
CA LEU A 30 -1.91 3.79 -15.33
C LEU A 30 -2.62 4.02 -13.99
N PRO A 31 -3.27 5.18 -13.81
CA PRO A 31 -4.13 5.42 -12.65
C PRO A 31 -5.33 4.48 -12.65
N VAL A 32 -5.76 4.06 -11.46
CA VAL A 32 -6.91 3.17 -11.25
C VAL A 32 -7.84 3.78 -10.22
N PHE A 33 -9.14 3.74 -10.47
CA PHE A 33 -10.14 4.17 -9.51
C PHE A 33 -10.31 3.12 -8.41
N HIS A 34 -10.22 3.56 -7.16
CA HIS A 34 -10.53 2.70 -6.03
C HIS A 34 -12.05 2.60 -5.86
N ILE A 35 -12.60 1.38 -5.92
CA ILE A 35 -14.06 1.14 -5.89
C ILE A 35 -14.73 1.72 -4.63
N GLY A 36 -14.02 1.71 -3.49
CA GLY A 36 -14.53 2.26 -2.23
C GLY A 36 -14.74 3.78 -2.24
N TYR A 37 -14.04 4.51 -3.12
CA TYR A 37 -14.14 5.98 -3.24
C TYR A 37 -14.88 6.43 -4.49
N PHE A 38 -15.39 5.50 -5.31
CA PHE A 38 -15.94 5.84 -6.63
C PHE A 38 -17.12 6.82 -6.55
N LYS A 39 -18.01 6.65 -5.56
CA LYS A 39 -19.16 7.54 -5.33
C LYS A 39 -18.73 8.94 -4.86
N ASP A 40 -17.73 9.01 -3.97
CA ASP A 40 -17.21 10.27 -3.46
C ASP A 40 -16.55 11.07 -4.60
N ILE A 41 -15.77 10.38 -5.43
CA ILE A 41 -15.13 10.96 -6.62
C ILE A 41 -16.20 11.52 -7.56
N GLN A 42 -17.27 10.78 -7.85
CA GLN A 42 -18.37 11.28 -8.68
C GLN A 42 -19.02 12.54 -8.10
N THR A 43 -19.26 12.57 -6.78
CA THR A 43 -19.84 13.72 -6.09
C THR A 43 -18.94 14.94 -6.22
N ILE A 44 -17.64 14.79 -5.98
CA ILE A 44 -16.65 15.86 -6.11
C ILE A 44 -16.62 16.39 -7.55
N LEU A 45 -16.63 15.50 -8.55
CA LEU A 45 -16.63 15.89 -9.96
C LEU A 45 -17.89 16.67 -10.37
N GLN A 46 -19.03 16.46 -9.70
CA GLN A 46 -20.25 17.22 -9.93
C GLN A 46 -20.22 18.62 -9.29
N CYS A 47 -19.34 18.86 -8.32
CA CYS A 47 -19.19 20.16 -7.66
C CYS A 47 -18.19 21.10 -8.37
N ILE A 48 -17.56 20.65 -9.44
CA ILE A 48 -16.55 21.41 -10.18
C ILE A 48 -17.15 21.83 -11.54
N CYS A 49 -17.09 23.13 -11.86
CA CYS A 49 -17.46 23.61 -13.19
C CYS A 49 -16.42 23.15 -14.22
N LYS A 50 -16.89 22.70 -15.39
CA LYS A 50 -16.03 22.29 -16.50
C LYS A 50 -15.59 23.47 -17.35
#